data_AF-A0A1B6HXK1-F1
#
_entry.id   AF-A0A1B6HXK1-F1
#
_cell.length_a   1.000
_cell.length_b   1.000
_cell.length_c   1.000
_cell.angle_alpha   90.00
_cell.angle_beta   90.00
_cell.angle_gamma   90.00
#
_symmetry.space_group_name_H-M   'P 1'
#
loop_
_entity.id
_entity.type
_entity.pdbx_description
1 polymer ?
#
loop_
_entity_poly.entity_id
_entity_poly.type
_entity_poly.pdbx_seq_one_letter_code
_entity_poly.pdbx_strand_id
1 'polypeptide(L)'
;MLKHVQLSPYRTRSADTFSLSSNTSYSSLSPEPLSSRSSSYSSLSDASPSTTIKVYARCLRADIEYKTLSITFQTTCREVVQSLLNKYRMRHRDPNLFYLTMEVTVRKAGVRTVLVL
;
A
#
# COMPACT_ATOMS: atom_id res chain seq x y z
N MET A 1 -51.40 10.77 45.65
CA MET A 1 -50.00 10.54 46.09
C MET A 1 -49.19 9.97 44.92
N LEU A 2 -48.32 10.77 44.30
CA LEU A 2 -47.11 10.31 43.62
C LEU A 2 -46.26 11.55 43.29
N LYS A 3 -44.97 11.46 43.61
CA LYS A 3 -44.14 12.59 44.05
C LYS A 3 -43.53 13.38 42.89
N HIS A 4 -43.61 14.70 42.99
CA HIS A 4 -42.79 15.66 42.23
C HIS A 4 -41.31 15.41 42.55
N VAL A 5 -40.52 15.05 41.54
CA VAL A 5 -39.07 14.86 41.66
C VAL A 5 -38.39 15.83 40.70
N GLN A 6 -38.00 16.99 41.24
CA GLN A 6 -36.99 17.86 40.65
C GLN A 6 -35.63 17.17 40.72
N LEU A 7 -34.98 16.99 39.58
CA LEU A 7 -33.54 16.75 39.50
C LEU A 7 -32.93 17.89 38.70
N SER A 8 -32.21 18.76 39.39
CA SER A 8 -31.29 19.76 38.85
C SER A 8 -29.90 19.47 39.44
N PRO A 9 -28.82 20.13 38.99
CA PRO A 9 -28.38 20.48 37.63
C PRO A 9 -26.95 19.91 37.35
N TYR A 10 -26.46 20.01 36.12
CA TYR A 10 -25.04 20.05 35.71
C TYR A 10 -23.99 19.17 36.46
N ARG A 11 -23.45 18.16 35.77
CA ARG A 11 -22.04 17.79 35.92
C ARG A 11 -21.38 17.54 34.57
N THR A 12 -20.83 18.61 34.03
CA THR A 12 -19.73 18.62 33.07
C THR A 12 -18.48 18.04 33.74
N ARG A 13 -17.81 17.07 33.10
CA ARG A 13 -16.34 16.89 33.21
C ARG A 13 -15.79 16.63 31.82
N SER A 14 -15.34 17.73 31.24
CA SER A 14 -14.44 17.85 30.11
C SER A 14 -13.01 17.45 30.46
N ALA A 15 -12.22 17.25 29.40
CA ALA A 15 -10.77 17.38 29.29
C ALA A 15 -9.96 16.07 29.36
N ASP A 16 -9.56 15.61 28.17
CA ASP A 16 -8.13 15.47 27.84
C ASP A 16 -7.93 16.08 26.44
N THR A 17 -7.74 17.39 26.40
CA THR A 17 -7.10 18.05 25.26
C THR A 17 -6.29 19.18 25.84
N PHE A 18 -4.98 18.98 25.94
CA PHE A 18 -4.05 20.06 26.21
C PHE A 18 -4.07 21.00 25.00
N SER A 19 -4.69 22.17 25.17
CA SER A 19 -4.55 23.30 24.26
C SER A 19 -4.18 24.50 25.11
N LEU A 20 -2.91 24.90 25.00
CA LEU A 20 -2.40 26.11 25.65
C LEU A 20 -2.88 27.34 24.88
N SER A 21 -3.41 28.28 25.66
CA SER A 21 -3.52 29.74 25.44
C SER A 21 -4.48 30.29 24.37
N SER A 22 -5.68 30.63 24.86
CA SER A 22 -6.39 31.92 24.81
C SER A 22 -6.01 32.99 23.77
N ASN A 23 -6.99 33.48 23.00
CA ASN A 23 -7.65 34.76 23.30
C ASN A 23 -8.97 34.93 22.52
N THR A 24 -9.95 35.52 23.19
CA THR A 24 -11.35 35.75 22.80
C THR A 24 -11.56 36.69 21.62
N SER A 25 -12.59 36.46 20.78
CA SER A 25 -13.64 37.48 20.53
C SER A 25 -14.84 36.99 19.67
N TYR A 26 -16.00 37.51 20.12
CA TYR A 26 -17.40 37.59 19.68
C TYR A 26 -17.94 37.07 18.32
N SER A 27 -19.19 36.58 18.42
CA SER A 27 -20.36 36.75 17.54
C SER A 27 -20.22 36.72 16.02
N SER A 28 -20.89 35.76 15.36
CA SER A 28 -22.16 36.03 14.66
C SER A 28 -22.61 34.83 13.83
N LEU A 29 -23.94 34.67 13.77
CA LEU A 29 -24.67 33.70 12.95
C LEU A 29 -24.26 33.78 11.47
N SER A 30 -23.86 32.66 10.85
CA SER A 30 -23.93 32.48 9.39
C SER A 30 -23.98 30.99 9.03
N PRO A 31 -24.83 30.55 8.08
CA PRO A 31 -24.94 29.16 7.66
C PRO A 31 -24.04 28.81 6.46
N GLU A 32 -23.16 27.80 6.64
CA GLU A 32 -22.43 26.98 5.62
C GLU A 32 -21.54 27.71 4.56
N PRO A 33 -20.53 27.08 3.91
CA PRO A 33 -20.39 25.65 3.61
C PRO A 33 -19.02 25.00 3.93
N LEU A 34 -19.08 23.66 3.98
CA LEU A 34 -18.03 22.66 3.68
C LEU A 34 -16.74 23.18 3.01
N SER A 35 -15.58 22.88 3.60
CA SER A 35 -14.43 22.21 2.95
C SER A 35 -13.11 22.58 3.64
N SER A 36 -12.67 21.72 4.55
CA SER A 36 -11.26 21.62 4.95
C SER A 36 -10.82 20.17 4.91
N ARG A 37 -10.98 19.52 3.74
CA ARG A 37 -10.24 18.29 3.41
C ARG A 37 -8.82 18.70 3.06
N SER A 38 -7.99 18.89 4.09
CA SER A 38 -6.54 19.01 3.93
C SER A 38 -6.05 17.76 3.19
N SER A 39 -5.76 17.93 1.90
CA SER A 39 -5.42 16.87 0.97
C SER A 39 -3.92 16.89 0.75
N SER A 40 -3.15 16.40 1.72
CA SER A 40 -1.71 16.26 1.62
C SER A 40 -1.35 15.02 0.78
N TYR A 41 -1.63 15.02 -0.53
CA TYR A 41 -1.10 13.98 -1.45
C TYR A 41 0.21 14.40 -2.13
N SER A 42 0.72 15.59 -1.87
CA SER A 42 1.96 16.11 -2.45
C SER A 42 3.19 15.62 -1.69
N SER A 43 3.36 14.30 -1.60
CA SER A 43 4.64 13.67 -1.27
C SER A 43 4.77 12.32 -1.99
N LEU A 44 4.31 12.25 -3.23
CA LEU A 44 4.74 11.20 -4.16
C LEU A 44 6.10 11.62 -4.70
N SER A 45 7.12 11.44 -3.86
CA SER A 45 8.52 11.55 -4.24
C SER A 45 8.75 10.69 -5.49
N ASP A 46 9.38 11.29 -6.50
CA ASP A 46 9.89 10.72 -7.75
C ASP A 46 10.08 9.19 -7.74
N ALA A 47 8.96 8.47 -7.83
CA ALA A 47 8.96 7.03 -7.78
C ALA A 47 9.23 6.59 -9.21
N SER A 48 10.45 6.11 -9.45
CA SER A 48 10.82 5.53 -10.74
C SER A 48 9.68 4.64 -11.24
N PRO A 49 9.22 4.79 -12.49
CA PRO A 49 8.05 4.07 -12.98
C PRO A 49 8.24 2.57 -12.74
N SER A 50 7.30 1.99 -11.98
CA SER A 50 7.29 0.57 -11.67
C SER A 50 6.19 -0.12 -12.47
N THR A 51 6.46 -1.37 -12.86
CA THR A 51 5.51 -2.25 -13.52
C THR A 51 5.36 -3.53 -12.73
N THR A 52 4.29 -4.28 -12.97
CA THR A 52 4.08 -5.56 -12.29
C THR A 52 4.25 -6.73 -13.24
N ILE A 53 4.94 -7.77 -12.78
CA ILE A 53 5.11 -9.04 -13.50
C ILE A 53 4.49 -10.17 -12.72
N LYS A 54 3.95 -11.17 -13.43
CA LYS A 54 3.54 -12.46 -12.86
C LYS A 54 4.68 -13.44 -13.03
N VAL A 55 5.24 -13.93 -11.94
CA VAL A 55 6.27 -14.98 -11.97
C VAL A 55 5.62 -16.31 -11.62
N TYR A 56 5.61 -17.23 -12.58
CA TYR A 56 5.10 -18.58 -12.40
C TYR A 56 6.20 -19.46 -11.80
N ALA A 57 6.09 -19.76 -10.51
CA ALA A 57 7.16 -20.38 -9.73
C ALA A 57 6.69 -21.65 -8.99
N ARG A 58 5.94 -22.52 -9.70
CA ARG A 58 5.48 -23.81 -9.17
C ARG A 58 6.64 -24.71 -8.68
N CYS A 59 7.84 -24.53 -9.23
CA CYS A 59 9.06 -25.21 -8.78
C CYS A 59 9.50 -24.82 -7.35
N LEU A 60 9.07 -23.65 -6.84
CA LEU A 60 9.32 -23.23 -5.45
C LEU A 60 8.22 -23.71 -4.50
N ARG A 61 6.96 -23.57 -4.91
CA ARG A 61 5.78 -24.08 -4.21
C ARG A 61 4.70 -24.52 -5.18
N ALA A 62 4.35 -25.80 -5.16
CA ALA A 62 3.36 -26.39 -6.07
C ALA A 62 1.97 -25.77 -5.90
N ASP A 63 1.59 -25.39 -4.67
CA ASP A 63 0.26 -24.82 -4.35
C ASP A 63 0.08 -23.37 -4.84
N ILE A 64 1.17 -22.72 -5.29
CA ILE A 64 1.14 -21.30 -5.69
C ILE A 64 1.52 -21.23 -7.17
N GLU A 65 0.51 -20.97 -8.01
CA GLU A 65 0.69 -20.92 -9.46
C GLU A 65 1.61 -19.77 -9.88
N TYR A 66 1.34 -18.55 -9.39
CA TYR A 66 2.16 -17.38 -9.66
C TYR A 66 2.27 -16.45 -8.44
N LYS A 67 3.33 -15.65 -8.45
CA LYS A 67 3.49 -14.50 -7.56
C LYS A 67 3.60 -13.23 -8.38
N THR A 68 2.78 -12.23 -8.05
CA THR A 68 2.91 -10.89 -8.63
C THR A 68 4.02 -10.12 -7.91
N LEU A 69 4.94 -9.55 -8.67
CA LEU A 69 6.00 -8.67 -8.19
C LEU A 69 5.93 -7.32 -8.87
N SER A 70 6.16 -6.25 -8.11
CA SER A 70 6.47 -4.94 -8.68
C SER A 70 7.96 -4.86 -8.96
N ILE A 71 8.32 -4.41 -10.15
CA ILE A 71 9.69 -4.24 -10.63
C ILE A 71 9.84 -2.85 -11.27
N THR A 72 11.07 -2.36 -11.32
CA THR A 72 11.46 -1.17 -12.09
C THR A 72 12.34 -1.60 -13.26
N PHE A 73 12.66 -0.68 -14.18
CA PHE A 73 13.59 -0.95 -15.28
C PHE A 73 15.01 -1.32 -14.81
N GLN A 74 15.37 -0.98 -13.57
CA GLN A 74 16.67 -1.32 -12.97
C GLN A 74 16.64 -2.63 -12.20
N THR A 75 15.47 -3.25 -12.02
CA THR A 75 15.37 -4.49 -11.24
C THR A 75 16.02 -5.64 -12.01
N THR A 76 17.01 -6.26 -11.38
CA THR A 76 17.77 -7.36 -11.97
C THR A 76 17.11 -8.72 -11.73
N CYS A 77 17.44 -9.71 -12.57
CA CYS A 77 16.97 -11.09 -12.39
C CYS A 77 17.34 -11.66 -11.01
N ARG A 78 18.53 -11.31 -10.51
CA ARG A 78 19.02 -11.76 -9.19
C ARG A 78 18.16 -11.21 -8.05
N GLU A 79 17.77 -9.94 -8.11
CA GLU A 79 16.89 -9.32 -7.13
C GLU A 79 15.48 -9.92 -7.15
N VAL A 80 14.98 -10.26 -8.35
CA VAL A 80 13.69 -10.95 -8.50
C VAL A 80 13.74 -12.33 -7.85
N VAL A 81 14.77 -13.14 -8.13
CA VAL A 81 14.96 -14.47 -7.51
C VAL A 81 15.05 -14.34 -5.99
N GLN A 82 15.87 -13.44 -5.48
CA GLN A 82 16.03 -13.23 -4.04
C GLN A 82 14.71 -12.78 -3.40
N SER A 83 13.96 -11.89 -4.06
CA SER A 83 12.65 -11.44 -3.61
C SER A 83 11.63 -12.58 -3.54
N LEU A 84 11.65 -13.50 -4.51
CA LEU A 84 10.80 -14.69 -4.51
C LEU A 84 11.18 -15.62 -3.36
N LEU A 85 12.45 -16.00 -3.22
CA LEU A 85 12.91 -16.86 -2.13
C LEU A 85 12.53 -16.28 -0.76
N ASN A 86 12.66 -14.96 -0.58
CA ASN A 86 12.20 -14.27 0.62
C ASN A 86 10.69 -14.40 0.83
N LYS A 87 9.86 -14.11 -0.18
CA LYS A 87 8.40 -14.17 -0.09
C LYS A 87 7.88 -15.60 0.15
N TYR A 88 8.58 -16.61 -0.34
CA TYR A 88 8.26 -18.03 -0.11
C TYR A 88 8.88 -18.61 1.17
N ARG A 89 9.63 -17.81 1.96
CA ARG A 89 10.35 -18.25 3.17
C ARG A 89 11.44 -19.32 2.90
N MET A 90 12.08 -19.25 1.74
CA MET A 90 13.10 -20.18 1.23
C MET A 90 14.53 -19.59 1.28
N ARG A 91 14.84 -18.77 2.29
CA ARG A 91 16.11 -18.03 2.43
C ARG A 91 17.37 -18.91 2.51
N HIS A 92 17.22 -20.18 2.86
CA HIS A 92 18.31 -21.14 2.97
C HIS A 92 18.79 -21.68 1.62
N ARG A 93 18.05 -21.42 0.53
CA ARG A 93 18.43 -21.88 -0.81
C ARG A 93 19.36 -20.87 -1.48
N ASP A 94 20.36 -21.37 -2.18
CA ASP A 94 21.28 -20.53 -2.94
C ASP A 94 20.54 -19.91 -4.16
N PRO A 95 20.47 -18.57 -4.28
CA PRO A 95 19.84 -17.91 -5.42
C PRO A 95 20.54 -18.20 -6.76
N ASN A 96 21.81 -18.60 -6.78
CA ASN A 96 22.54 -18.91 -8.01
C ASN A 96 22.10 -20.22 -8.66
N LEU A 97 21.31 -21.04 -7.96
CA LEU A 97 20.71 -22.27 -8.51
C LEU A 97 19.43 -22.00 -9.31
N PHE A 98 19.01 -20.74 -9.42
CA PHE A 98 17.79 -20.34 -10.11
C PHE A 98 18.09 -19.32 -11.21
N TYR A 99 17.27 -19.37 -12.25
CA TYR A 99 17.26 -18.42 -13.35
C TYR A 99 15.81 -18.06 -13.71
N LEU A 100 15.62 -17.00 -14.48
CA LEU A 100 14.32 -16.58 -14.98
C LEU A 100 14.24 -16.86 -16.48
N THR A 101 13.11 -17.39 -16.91
CA THR A 101 12.79 -17.58 -18.33
C THR A 101 11.54 -16.80 -18.67
N MET A 102 11.53 -16.18 -19.84
CA MET A 102 10.35 -15.54 -20.40
C MET A 102 10.00 -16.22 -21.72
N GLU A 103 8.83 -16.87 -21.75
CA GLU A 103 8.31 -17.42 -22.99
C GLU A 103 7.48 -16.36 -23.71
N VAL A 104 7.84 -16.07 -24.96
CA VAL A 104 7.11 -15.14 -25.81
C VAL A 104 6.38 -15.94 -26.88
N THR A 105 5.06 -16.01 -26.79
CA THR A 105 4.24 -16.62 -27.85
C THR A 105 3.88 -15.56 -28.88
N VAL A 106 4.46 -15.66 -30.08
CA VAL A 106 4.06 -14.82 -31.22
C VAL A 106 2.94 -15.56 -31.95
N ARG A 107 1.75 -14.95 -32.05
CA ARG A 107 0.72 -15.45 -32.98
C ARG A 107 1.27 -15.27 -34.40
N LYS A 108 1.50 -16.38 -35.12
CA LYS A 108 2.11 -16.49 -36.46
C LYS A 108 1.81 -15.24 -37.33
N ALA A 109 2.81 -14.60 -37.96
CA ALA A 109 3.64 -15.23 -38.99
C ALA A 109 5.15 -14.90 -38.95
N GLY A 110 5.97 -15.97 -38.85
CA GLY A 110 7.23 -16.05 -39.59
C GLY A 110 8.55 -15.81 -38.85
N VAL A 111 8.57 -15.36 -37.58
CA VAL A 111 9.84 -15.00 -36.91
C VAL A 111 9.97 -15.69 -35.55
N ARG A 112 11.07 -16.43 -35.39
CA ARG A 112 11.43 -17.16 -34.16
C ARG A 112 12.31 -16.25 -33.29
N THR A 113 11.73 -15.47 -32.39
CA THR A 113 12.49 -14.68 -31.42
C THR A 113 12.80 -15.54 -30.19
N VAL A 114 14.04 -16.01 -30.09
CA VAL A 114 14.58 -16.55 -28.85
C VAL A 114 15.23 -15.39 -28.11
N LEU A 115 14.64 -14.97 -26.99
CA LEU A 115 15.26 -14.02 -26.07
C LEU A 115 15.90 -14.81 -24.94
N VAL A 116 17.23 -14.88 -24.94
CA VAL A 116 18.01 -15.33 -23.79
C VAL A 116 18.33 -14.08 -22.98
N LEU A 117 17.88 -14.05 -21.72
CA LEU A 117 18.16 -12.99 -20.75
C LEU A 117 19.31 -13.40 -19.83
#